data_AF-A0A6V7MAK0-F1
#
_entry.id   AF-A0A6V7MAK0-F1
#
_cell.length_a   1.000
_cell.length_b   1.000
_cell.length_c   1.000
_cell.angle_alpha   90.00
_cell.angle_beta   90.00
_cell.angle_gamma   90.00
#
_symmetry.space_group_name_H-M   'P 1'
#
loop_
_entity.id
_entity.type
_entity.pdbx_description
1 polymer ?
#
loop_
_entity_poly.entity_id
_entity_poly.type
_entity_poly.pdbx_seq_one_letter_code
_entity_poly.pdbx_strand_id
1 'polypeptide(L)'
;PPRLQALKNREAGGTGGTIRAYALLLAADKTTTFSQNIDNFIQCTMESKEASPHIVMRNIRQFMSGMKNYLVKHGEREFEKEVEKERLKLKPNEFLNLDAILEGVMMRLVVKPLREHVYKLFVEHYGNTGSLRTLVESIQYAQGKHIQELGVR
;
A
#
# COMPACT_ATOMS: atom_id res chain seq x y z
N PRO A 1 -3.80 -22.54 7.54
CA PRO A 1 -4.90 -21.70 8.07
C PRO A 1 -5.81 -21.16 6.95
N PRO A 2 -7.14 -21.35 7.04
CA PRO A 2 -8.10 -20.96 6.00
C PRO A 2 -8.09 -19.45 5.65
N ARG A 3 -7.64 -18.60 6.59
CA ARG A 3 -7.43 -17.15 6.36
C ARG A 3 -6.37 -16.81 5.31
N LEU A 4 -5.31 -17.62 5.18
CA LEU A 4 -4.27 -17.38 4.17
C LEU A 4 -4.70 -17.80 2.76
N GLN A 5 -5.59 -18.79 2.64
CA GLN A 5 -6.19 -19.20 1.36
C GLN A 5 -7.19 -18.16 0.85
N ALA A 6 -7.97 -17.53 1.74
CA ALA A 6 -8.87 -16.43 1.37
C ALA A 6 -8.11 -15.20 0.82
N LEU A 7 -6.89 -14.94 1.29
CA LEU A 7 -6.02 -13.88 0.78
C LEU A 7 -5.44 -14.25 -0.59
N LYS A 8 -5.01 -15.50 -0.80
CA LYS A 8 -4.49 -15.99 -2.09
C LYS A 8 -5.55 -16.04 -3.20
N ASN A 9 -6.78 -16.43 -2.89
CA ASN A 9 -7.88 -16.47 -3.88
C ASN A 9 -8.29 -15.07 -4.36
N ARG A 10 -7.97 -14.02 -3.61
CA ARG A 10 -8.20 -12.61 -4.00
C ARG A 10 -7.23 -12.11 -5.07
N GLU A 11 -6.05 -12.72 -5.17
CA GLU A 11 -5.01 -12.27 -6.11
C GLU A 11 -5.15 -12.89 -7.51
N ALA A 12 -5.71 -14.10 -7.63
CA ALA A 12 -5.58 -14.90 -8.86
C ALA A 12 -6.83 -15.03 -9.75
N GLY A 13 -8.04 -14.64 -9.33
CA GLY A 13 -9.23 -14.88 -10.16
C GLY A 13 -10.49 -14.07 -9.84
N GLY A 14 -10.38 -12.98 -9.08
CA GLY A 14 -11.51 -12.12 -8.75
C GLY A 14 -11.86 -11.12 -9.85
N THR A 15 -13.14 -10.76 -9.94
CA THR A 15 -13.67 -9.64 -10.73
C THR A 15 -12.78 -8.41 -10.59
N GLY A 16 -12.37 -7.81 -11.72
CA GLY A 16 -11.45 -6.65 -11.75
C GLY A 16 -9.96 -6.95 -11.97
N GLY A 17 -9.60 -8.19 -12.36
CA GLY A 17 -8.25 -8.53 -12.80
C GLY A 17 -7.80 -7.75 -14.05
N THR A 18 -8.71 -7.50 -14.99
CA THR A 18 -8.49 -6.68 -16.19
C THR A 18 -8.22 -5.22 -15.84
N ILE A 19 -9.00 -4.64 -14.92
CA ILE A 19 -8.79 -3.28 -14.40
C ILE A 19 -7.40 -3.16 -13.77
N ARG A 20 -7.01 -4.14 -12.94
CA ARG A 20 -5.67 -4.19 -12.34
C ARG A 20 -4.60 -4.20 -13.43
N ALA A 21 -4.74 -5.07 -14.43
CA ALA A 21 -3.79 -5.18 -15.53
C ALA A 21 -3.69 -3.86 -16.31
N TYR A 22 -4.82 -3.23 -16.61
CA TYR A 22 -4.85 -1.95 -17.33
C TYR A 22 -4.20 -0.82 -16.52
N ALA A 23 -4.47 -0.71 -15.22
CA ALA A 23 -3.80 0.27 -14.36
C ALA A 23 -2.28 0.06 -14.33
N LEU A 24 -1.81 -1.19 -14.35
CA LEU A 24 -0.38 -1.51 -14.45
C LEU A 24 0.19 -1.16 -15.83
N LEU A 25 -0.59 -1.32 -16.91
CA LEU A 25 -0.19 -0.88 -18.25
C LEU A 25 -0.06 0.65 -18.32
N LEU A 26 -1.00 1.40 -17.72
CA LEU A 26 -0.87 2.85 -17.60
C LEU A 26 0.43 3.22 -16.88
N ALA A 27 0.74 2.58 -15.75
CA ALA A 27 1.98 2.84 -15.01
C ALA A 27 3.26 2.45 -15.76
N ALA A 28 3.19 1.51 -16.70
CA ALA A 28 4.33 1.13 -17.53
C ALA A 28 4.60 2.12 -18.66
N ASP A 29 3.57 2.84 -19.11
CA ASP A 29 3.66 3.83 -20.17
C ASP A 29 4.05 5.21 -19.61
N LYS A 30 5.31 5.61 -19.85
CA LYS A 30 5.89 6.87 -19.37
C LYS A 30 5.30 8.13 -19.98
N THR A 31 4.45 7.99 -21.01
CA THR A 31 3.71 9.13 -21.57
C THR A 31 2.42 9.44 -20.79
N THR A 32 2.01 8.55 -19.87
CA THR A 32 0.82 8.77 -19.04
C THR A 32 1.11 9.70 -17.87
N THR A 33 0.10 10.48 -17.51
CA THR A 33 0.09 11.31 -16.30
C THR A 33 0.20 10.42 -15.08
N PHE A 34 -0.48 9.27 -15.06
CA PHE A 34 -0.41 8.29 -13.99
C PHE A 34 1.01 7.78 -13.73
N SER A 35 1.74 7.34 -14.78
CA SER A 35 3.13 6.90 -14.63
C SER A 35 4.02 8.03 -14.15
N GLN A 36 3.95 9.20 -14.78
CA GLN A 36 4.84 10.32 -14.46
C GLN A 36 4.66 10.78 -13.01
N ASN A 37 3.42 10.85 -12.51
CA ASN A 37 3.18 11.20 -11.11
C ASN A 37 3.75 10.16 -10.14
N ILE A 38 3.64 8.87 -10.46
CA ILE A 38 4.21 7.79 -9.62
C ILE A 38 5.73 7.90 -9.59
N ASP A 39 6.38 8.02 -10.74
CA ASP A 39 7.84 8.11 -10.84
C ASP A 39 8.34 9.36 -10.10
N ASN A 40 7.72 10.53 -10.34
CA ASN A 40 8.08 11.78 -9.68
C ASN A 40 7.88 11.69 -8.16
N PHE A 41 6.78 11.10 -7.70
CA PHE A 41 6.54 10.97 -6.27
C PHE A 41 7.57 10.07 -5.59
N ILE A 42 7.91 8.93 -6.20
CA ILE A 42 8.94 8.03 -5.66
C ILE A 42 10.29 8.73 -5.61
N GLN A 43 10.69 9.36 -6.71
CA GLN A 43 11.96 10.07 -6.81
C GLN A 43 12.05 11.19 -5.77
N CYS A 44 11.06 12.09 -5.73
CA CYS A 44 11.03 13.18 -4.75
C CYS A 44 10.99 12.67 -3.31
N THR A 45 10.32 11.55 -3.05
CA THR A 45 10.29 10.96 -1.70
C THR A 45 11.66 10.42 -1.31
N MET A 46 12.36 9.73 -2.21
CA MET A 46 13.70 9.18 -1.94
C MET A 46 14.78 10.26 -1.80
N GLU A 47 14.65 11.36 -2.55
CA GLU A 47 15.57 12.51 -2.52
C GLU A 47 15.25 13.53 -1.42
N SER A 48 14.08 13.41 -0.79
CA SER A 48 13.64 14.32 0.26
C SER A 48 14.58 14.29 1.47
N LYS A 49 14.72 15.45 2.12
CA LYS A 49 15.42 15.58 3.42
C LYS A 49 14.52 15.28 4.62
N GLU A 50 13.26 14.90 4.39
CA GLU A 50 12.33 14.55 5.45
C GLU A 50 12.78 13.26 6.15
N ALA A 51 13.18 13.38 7.42
CA ALA A 51 13.69 12.27 8.22
C ALA A 51 12.61 11.65 9.12
N SER A 52 11.43 12.27 9.25
CA SER A 52 10.33 11.74 10.05
C SER A 52 9.58 10.64 9.30
N PRO A 53 9.67 9.37 9.73
CA PRO A 53 8.98 8.27 9.05
C PRO A 53 7.45 8.44 9.08
N HIS A 54 6.91 9.13 10.10
CA HIS A 54 5.47 9.40 10.21
C HIS A 54 4.98 10.39 9.16
N ILE A 55 5.78 11.42 8.84
CA ILE A 55 5.46 12.38 7.79
C ILE A 55 5.53 11.70 6.42
N VAL A 56 6.59 10.93 6.16
CA VAL A 56 6.75 10.19 4.91
C VAL A 56 5.59 9.21 4.71
N MET A 57 5.22 8.43 5.72
CA MET A 57 4.07 7.52 5.66
C MET A 57 2.74 8.23 5.40
N ARG A 58 2.55 9.42 5.99
CA ARG A 58 1.37 10.26 5.72
C ARG A 58 1.34 10.69 4.25
N ASN A 59 2.47 11.17 3.74
CA ASN A 59 2.59 11.63 2.35
C ASN A 59 2.34 10.49 1.36
N ILE A 60 2.89 9.30 1.61
CA ILE A 60 2.63 8.09 0.80
C ILE A 60 1.13 7.77 0.75
N ARG A 61 0.46 7.75 1.92
CA ARG A 61 -0.98 7.48 2.00
C ARG A 61 -1.80 8.51 1.24
N GLN A 62 -1.46 9.80 1.38
CA GLN A 62 -2.13 10.90 0.70
C GLN A 62 -1.95 10.80 -0.82
N PHE A 63 -0.74 10.53 -1.28
CA PHE A 63 -0.44 10.34 -2.69
C PHE A 63 -1.22 9.17 -3.28
N MET A 64 -1.17 7.98 -2.66
CA MET A 64 -1.95 6.82 -3.11
C MET A 64 -3.45 7.14 -3.19
N SER A 65 -4.01 7.80 -2.16
CA SER A 65 -5.42 8.19 -2.16
C SER A 65 -5.74 9.16 -3.30
N GLY A 66 -4.85 10.14 -3.54
CA GLY A 66 -4.96 11.08 -4.65
C GLY A 66 -4.94 10.38 -6.01
N MET A 67 -3.99 9.47 -6.22
CA MET A 67 -3.85 8.75 -7.49
C MET A 67 -4.99 7.76 -7.77
N LYS A 68 -5.52 7.09 -6.73
CA LYS A 68 -6.76 6.30 -6.88
C LYS A 68 -7.92 7.19 -7.28
N ASN A 69 -8.09 8.34 -6.61
CA ASN A 69 -9.17 9.27 -6.93
C ASN A 69 -9.03 9.86 -8.34
N TYR A 70 -7.80 10.13 -8.80
CA TYR A 70 -7.53 10.56 -10.16
C TYR A 70 -8.06 9.55 -11.19
N LEU A 71 -7.66 8.29 -11.07
CA LEU A 71 -8.12 7.24 -11.98
C LEU A 71 -9.64 7.00 -11.91
N VAL A 72 -10.24 7.09 -10.71
CA VAL A 72 -11.68 6.84 -10.54
C VAL A 72 -12.53 8.00 -11.07
N LYS A 73 -12.11 9.26 -10.87
CA LYS A 73 -12.93 10.43 -11.21
C LYS A 73 -12.68 10.98 -12.60
N HIS A 74 -11.43 11.00 -13.02
CA HIS A 74 -11.05 11.58 -14.31
C HIS A 74 -10.78 10.51 -15.35
N GLY A 75 -10.48 9.28 -14.92
CA GLY A 75 -9.95 8.26 -15.79
C GLY A 75 -8.59 8.67 -16.37
N GLU A 76 -7.97 7.74 -17.07
CA GLU A 76 -6.91 8.09 -18.00
C GLU A 76 -7.00 7.11 -19.18
N ARG A 77 -7.00 7.65 -20.40
CA ARG A 77 -7.24 6.89 -21.62
C ARG A 77 -8.54 6.08 -21.52
N GLU A 78 -8.48 4.77 -21.73
CA GLU A 78 -9.64 3.88 -21.79
C GLU A 78 -9.94 3.22 -20.43
N PHE A 79 -9.33 3.69 -19.34
CA PHE A 79 -9.50 3.09 -18.01
C PHE A 79 -10.97 3.03 -17.58
N GLU A 80 -11.74 4.11 -17.79
CA GLU A 80 -13.16 4.14 -17.44
C GLU A 80 -13.96 3.11 -18.23
N LYS A 81 -13.63 2.90 -19.51
CA LYS A 81 -14.28 1.89 -20.35
C LYS A 81 -13.97 0.47 -19.87
N GLU A 82 -12.75 0.20 -19.41
CA GLU A 82 -12.41 -1.08 -18.79
C GLU A 82 -13.17 -1.32 -17.48
N VAL A 83 -13.35 -0.27 -16.67
CA VAL A 83 -14.17 -0.35 -15.45
C VAL A 83 -15.62 -0.69 -15.78
N GLU A 84 -16.21 -0.02 -16.77
CA GLU A 84 -17.60 -0.25 -17.16
C GLU A 84 -17.81 -1.65 -17.74
N LYS A 85 -16.87 -2.14 -18.57
CA LYS A 85 -16.90 -3.52 -19.08
C LYS A 85 -16.93 -4.55 -17.95
N GLU A 86 -16.21 -4.34 -16.86
CA GLU A 86 -16.25 -5.25 -15.70
C GLU A 86 -17.52 -5.08 -14.88
N ARG A 87 -18.08 -3.87 -14.78
CA ARG A 87 -19.36 -3.63 -14.09
C ARG A 87 -20.51 -4.34 -14.77
N LEU A 88 -20.57 -4.34 -16.09
CA LEU A 88 -21.60 -5.04 -16.87
C LEU A 88 -21.57 -6.56 -16.73
N LYS A 89 -20.44 -7.13 -16.29
CA LYS A 89 -20.31 -8.58 -16.05
C LYS A 89 -20.82 -9.01 -14.67
N LEU A 90 -21.09 -8.06 -13.77
CA LEU A 90 -21.53 -8.37 -12.41
C LEU A 90 -22.95 -8.91 -12.38
N LYS A 91 -23.18 -9.93 -11.56
CA LYS A 91 -24.54 -10.35 -11.20
C LYS A 91 -25.20 -9.31 -10.29
N PRO A 92 -26.55 -9.30 -10.16
CA PRO A 92 -27.26 -8.34 -9.31
C PRO A 92 -26.80 -8.28 -7.85
N ASN A 93 -26.24 -9.38 -7.31
CA ASN A 93 -25.76 -9.47 -5.92
C ASN A 93 -24.22 -9.28 -5.80
N GLU A 94 -23.55 -8.92 -6.89
CA GLU A 94 -22.11 -8.70 -6.92
C GLU A 94 -21.81 -7.21 -7.06
N PHE A 95 -20.69 -6.78 -6.47
CA PHE A 95 -20.21 -5.42 -6.62
C PHE A 95 -18.72 -5.43 -6.94
N LEU A 96 -18.31 -4.47 -7.78
CA LEU A 96 -16.90 -4.25 -8.09
C LEU A 96 -16.29 -3.31 -7.05
N ASN A 97 -15.42 -3.85 -6.20
CA ASN A 97 -14.66 -3.04 -5.26
C ASN A 97 -13.42 -2.42 -5.93
N LEU A 98 -13.66 -1.35 -6.70
CA LEU A 98 -12.62 -0.64 -7.44
C LEU A 98 -11.52 -0.07 -6.53
N ASP A 99 -11.90 0.46 -5.36
CA ASP A 99 -10.94 0.99 -4.39
C ASP A 99 -9.94 -0.08 -3.93
N ALA A 100 -10.41 -1.27 -3.56
CA ALA A 100 -9.54 -2.36 -3.15
C ALA A 100 -8.63 -2.87 -4.27
N ILE A 101 -9.11 -2.85 -5.52
CA ILE A 101 -8.30 -3.22 -6.69
C ILE A 101 -7.17 -2.22 -6.88
N LEU A 102 -7.50 -0.93 -6.90
CA LEU A 102 -6.53 0.14 -7.09
C LEU A 102 -5.58 0.27 -5.89
N GLU A 103 -6.03 0.00 -4.67
CA GLU A 103 -5.17 -0.09 -3.50
C GLU A 103 -4.08 -1.15 -3.71
N GLY A 104 -4.44 -2.33 -4.21
CA GLY A 104 -3.46 -3.37 -4.56
C GLY A 104 -2.45 -2.92 -5.62
N VAL A 105 -2.90 -2.16 -6.63
CA VAL A 105 -2.01 -1.55 -7.64
C VAL A 105 -1.07 -0.53 -6.99
N MET A 106 -1.59 0.38 -6.17
CA MET A 106 -0.81 1.40 -5.46
C MET A 106 0.22 0.78 -4.51
N MET A 107 -0.13 -0.30 -3.80
CA MET A 107 0.80 -1.04 -2.96
C MET A 107 2.00 -1.56 -3.76
N ARG A 108 1.76 -2.07 -4.97
CA ARG A 108 2.82 -2.57 -5.86
C ARG A 108 3.67 -1.45 -6.46
N LEU A 109 3.04 -0.35 -6.86
CA LEU A 109 3.70 0.72 -7.60
C LEU A 109 4.40 1.75 -6.70
N VAL A 110 3.88 2.00 -5.49
CA VAL A 110 4.38 3.08 -4.60
C VAL A 110 5.01 2.51 -3.34
N VAL A 111 4.29 1.67 -2.60
CA VAL A 111 4.75 1.18 -1.29
C VAL A 111 5.92 0.23 -1.44
N LYS A 112 5.87 -0.69 -2.40
CA LYS A 112 6.96 -1.66 -2.61
C LYS A 112 8.29 -0.98 -2.94
N PRO A 113 8.38 -0.01 -3.88
CA PRO A 113 9.63 0.73 -4.12
C PRO A 113 10.13 1.54 -2.92
N LEU A 114 9.22 2.14 -2.15
CA LEU A 114 9.59 3.00 -1.00
C LEU A 114 9.85 2.22 0.30
N ARG A 115 9.60 0.91 0.32
CA ARG A 115 9.64 0.08 1.54
C ARG A 115 10.97 0.17 2.28
N GLU A 116 12.08 0.02 1.56
CA GLU A 116 13.42 0.01 2.17
C GLU A 116 13.78 1.38 2.75
N HIS A 117 13.46 2.45 2.02
CA HIS A 117 13.67 3.82 2.46
C HIS A 117 12.88 4.12 3.74
N VAL A 118 11.58 3.82 3.75
CA VAL A 118 10.72 4.03 4.93
C VAL A 118 11.18 3.18 6.12
N TYR A 119 11.58 1.93 5.88
CA TYR A 119 12.12 1.07 6.92
C TYR A 119 13.36 1.67 7.57
N LYS A 120 14.30 2.17 6.76
CA LYS A 120 15.51 2.86 7.24
C LYS A 120 15.16 4.06 8.12
N LEU A 121 14.21 4.91 7.69
CA LEU A 121 13.75 6.05 8.49
C LEU A 121 13.19 5.63 9.86
N PHE A 122 12.43 4.53 9.92
CA PHE A 122 11.92 4.01 11.20
C PHE A 122 13.03 3.49 12.11
N VAL A 123 14.01 2.76 11.55
CA VAL A 123 15.16 2.27 12.32
C VAL A 123 15.98 3.42 12.87
N GLU A 124 16.26 4.43 12.04
CA GLU A 124 17.00 5.63 12.46
C GLU A 124 16.23 6.42 13.51
N HIS A 125 14.94 6.68 13.30
CA HIS A 125 14.10 7.41 14.23
C HIS A 125 14.05 6.75 15.61
N TYR A 126 13.67 5.47 15.68
CA TYR A 126 13.53 4.76 16.95
C TYR A 126 14.85 4.27 17.55
N GLY A 127 15.91 4.18 16.74
CA GLY A 127 17.27 4.00 17.22
C GLY A 127 17.76 5.24 17.96
N ASN A 128 17.58 6.43 17.36
CA ASN A 128 18.01 7.70 17.94
C ASN A 128 17.20 8.10 19.18
N THR A 129 15.91 7.74 19.26
CA THR A 129 15.10 8.00 20.47
C THR A 129 15.39 7.01 21.61
N GLY A 130 16.19 5.96 21.37
CA GLY A 130 16.41 4.86 22.32
C GLY A 130 15.20 3.93 22.49
N SER A 131 14.08 4.19 21.81
CA SER A 131 12.85 3.40 21.96
C SER A 131 13.05 1.94 21.56
N LEU A 132 13.87 1.65 20.54
CA LEU A 132 14.22 0.27 20.19
C LEU A 132 14.95 -0.45 21.33
N ARG A 133 15.90 0.25 21.97
CA ARG A 133 16.65 -0.31 23.10
C ARG A 133 15.73 -0.58 24.29
N THR A 134 14.91 0.41 24.66
CA THR A 134 13.92 0.26 25.74
C THR A 134 12.96 -0.90 25.48
N LEU A 135 12.52 -1.09 24.23
CA LEU A 135 11.67 -2.23 23.86
C LEU A 135 12.39 -3.56 24.07
N VAL A 136 13.63 -3.69 23.61
CA VAL A 136 14.44 -4.90 23.78
C VAL A 136 14.65 -5.23 25.27
N GLU A 137 15.04 -4.24 26.06
CA GLU A 137 15.23 -4.40 27.51
C GLU A 137 13.93 -4.81 28.20
N SER A 138 12.80 -4.22 27.81
CA SER A 138 11.48 -4.56 28.35
C SER A 138 11.04 -5.98 27.99
N ILE A 139 11.32 -6.44 26.76
CA ILE A 139 11.02 -7.82 26.33
C ILE A 139 11.86 -8.82 27.11
N GLN A 140 13.17 -8.57 27.27
CA GLN A 140 14.06 -9.43 28.04
C GLN A 140 13.63 -9.51 29.51
N TYR A 141 13.26 -8.36 30.09
CA TYR A 141 12.73 -8.32 31.45
C TYR A 141 11.43 -9.15 31.58
N ALA A 142 10.49 -9.02 30.63
CA ALA A 142 9.23 -9.76 30.66
C ALA A 142 9.41 -11.27 30.41
N GLN A 143 10.41 -11.70 29.63
CA GLN A 143 10.70 -13.13 29.42
C GLN A 143 11.14 -13.85 30.71
N GLY A 144 11.75 -13.12 31.65
CA GLY A 144 12.12 -13.65 32.96
C GLY A 144 10.97 -13.70 33.97
N LYS A 145 9.76 -13.28 33.60
CA LYS A 145 8.61 -13.14 34.49
C LYS A 145 7.61 -14.28 34.33
N HIS A 146 7.00 -14.67 35.44
CA HIS A 146 5.94 -15.67 35.41
C HIS A 146 4.68 -15.10 34.73
N ILE A 147 3.95 -15.91 33.96
CA ILE A 147 2.85 -15.43 33.11
C ILE A 147 1.72 -14.75 33.91
N GLN A 148 1.57 -15.12 35.19
CA GLN A 148 0.62 -14.51 36.12
C GLN A 148 1.06 -13.12 36.60
N GLU A 149 2.36 -12.86 36.70
CA GLU A 149 2.91 -11.51 36.95
C GLU A 149 2.66 -10.58 35.75
N LEU A 150 2.43 -11.15 34.57
CA LEU A 150 2.06 -10.42 33.35
C LEU A 150 0.54 -10.30 33.17
N GLY A 151 -0.26 -10.72 34.16
CA GLY A 151 -1.72 -10.60 34.15
C GLY A 151 -2.44 -11.63 33.26
N VAL A 152 -1.75 -12.67 32.79
CA VAL A 152 -2.36 -13.79 32.07
C VAL A 152 -2.83 -14.83 33.09
N ARG A 153 -4.14 -15.11 33.07
CA ARG A 153 -4.80 -16.11 33.94
C ARG A 153 -4.66 -17.51 33.37
#